data_AF-A0A2L1U087-F1
#
_entry.id   AF-A0A2L1U087-F1
#
_cell.length_a   1.000
_cell.length_b   1.000
_cell.length_c   1.000
_cell.angle_alpha   90.00
_cell.angle_beta   90.00
_cell.angle_gamma   90.00
#
_symmetry.space_group_name_H-M   'P 1'
#
loop_
_entity.id
_entity.type
_entity.pdbx_description
1 polymer ?
#
loop_
_entity_poly.entity_id
_entity_poly.type
_entity_poly.pdbx_seq_one_letter_code
_entity_poly.pdbx_strand_id
1 'polypeptide(L)'
;MKYTRESIIAKWDTLSNLDRDEWVATAVMDIMGWSWSYQFYPWVLIADAWRVLEKLRGKWFVRIADFGRHGWGVELVSETASIPYVSVTRETAPEAICLAALIAVLTGEEGE
;
A
#
# COMPACT_ATOMS: atom_id res chain seq x y z
N MET A 1 -18.48 -4.41 3.55
CA MET A 1 -18.64 -3.52 2.38
C MET A 1 -17.32 -3.57 1.63
N LYS A 2 -17.29 -4.10 0.40
CA LYS A 2 -16.05 -4.27 -0.37
C LYS A 2 -15.54 -2.88 -0.76
N TYR A 3 -14.31 -2.52 -0.40
CA TYR A 3 -13.75 -1.22 -0.79
C TYR A 3 -13.58 -1.17 -2.32
N THR A 4 -13.73 0.01 -2.92
CA THR A 4 -13.31 0.21 -4.31
C THR A 4 -11.97 0.95 -4.29
N ARG A 5 -11.21 0.81 -5.38
CA ARG A 5 -9.94 1.52 -5.56
C ARG A 5 -10.12 3.02 -5.35
N GLU A 6 -11.18 3.60 -5.90
CA GLU A 6 -11.49 5.03 -5.84
C GLU A 6 -11.82 5.47 -4.42
N SER A 7 -12.57 4.65 -3.66
CA SER A 7 -12.91 4.99 -2.28
C SER A 7 -11.69 4.92 -1.35
N ILE A 8 -10.74 4.02 -1.63
CA ILE A 8 -9.47 3.94 -0.90
C ILE A 8 -8.62 5.18 -1.17
N ILE A 9 -8.45 5.55 -2.45
CA ILE A 9 -7.70 6.75 -2.85
C ILE A 9 -8.32 8.00 -2.24
N ALA A 10 -9.64 8.18 -2.38
CA ALA A 10 -10.33 9.34 -1.86
C ALA A 10 -10.17 9.45 -0.33
N LYS A 11 -10.26 8.34 0.40
CA LYS A 11 -10.00 8.33 1.84
C LYS A 11 -8.54 8.70 2.12
N TRP A 12 -7.59 8.02 1.48
CA TRP A 12 -6.15 8.25 1.64
C TRP A 12 -5.75 9.72 1.49
N ASP A 13 -6.28 10.39 0.47
CA ASP A 13 -5.96 11.78 0.16
C ASP A 13 -6.49 12.76 1.23
N THR A 14 -7.46 12.35 2.07
CA THR A 14 -7.99 13.15 3.19
C THR A 14 -7.34 12.89 4.54
N LEU A 15 -6.57 11.80 4.67
CA LEU A 15 -5.96 11.41 5.94
C LEU A 15 -4.71 12.22 6.26
N SER A 16 -4.45 12.41 7.55
CA SER A 16 -3.13 12.86 8.01
C SER A 16 -2.08 11.77 7.77
N ASN A 17 -0.80 12.14 7.77
CA ASN A 17 0.28 11.15 7.62
C ASN A 17 0.24 10.07 8.71
N LEU A 18 -0.14 10.44 9.93
CA LEU A 18 -0.27 9.51 11.04
C LEU A 18 -1.41 8.51 10.82
N ASP A 19 -2.57 9.00 10.36
CA ASP A 19 -3.72 8.13 10.08
C ASP A 19 -3.46 7.22 8.87
N ARG A 20 -2.64 7.66 7.91
CA ARG A 20 -2.17 6.83 6.79
C ARG A 20 -1.31 5.67 7.30
N ASP A 21 -0.34 5.96 8.16
CA ASP A 21 0.53 4.96 8.77
C ASP A 21 -0.28 3.95 9.59
N GLU A 22 -1.21 4.41 10.42
CA GLU A 22 -2.11 3.55 11.20
C GLU A 22 -2.96 2.65 10.30
N TRP A 23 -3.50 3.20 9.21
CA TRP A 23 -4.33 2.43 8.30
C TRP A 23 -3.54 1.32 7.59
N VAL A 24 -2.31 1.61 7.16
CA VAL A 24 -1.39 0.60 6.59
C VAL A 24 -1.04 -0.47 7.64
N ALA A 25 -0.70 -0.05 8.86
CA ALA A 25 -0.34 -0.95 9.94
C ALA A 25 -1.47 -1.94 10.28
N THR A 26 -2.70 -1.44 10.33
CA THR A 26 -3.87 -2.25 10.68
C THR A 26 -4.37 -3.10 9.52
N ALA A 27 -4.52 -2.52 8.32
CA ALA A 27 -5.14 -3.19 7.19
C ALA A 27 -4.20 -4.12 6.42
N VAL A 28 -2.90 -3.83 6.36
CA VAL A 28 -1.92 -4.60 5.58
C VAL A 28 -1.03 -5.45 6.48
N MET A 29 -0.60 -4.91 7.62
CA MET A 29 0.40 -5.56 8.48
C MET A 29 -0.20 -6.36 9.64
N ASP A 30 -1.53 -6.33 9.84
CA ASP A 30 -2.23 -6.96 10.96
C ASP A 30 -1.76 -6.48 12.35
N ILE A 31 -1.24 -5.25 12.44
CA ILE A 31 -0.73 -4.68 13.70
C ILE A 31 -1.90 -4.02 14.44
N MET A 32 -2.54 -4.77 15.34
CA MET A 32 -3.59 -4.24 16.21
C MET A 32 -3.02 -3.41 17.35
N GLY A 33 -3.64 -2.27 17.65
CA GLY A 33 -3.23 -1.41 18.76
C GLY A 33 -1.92 -0.67 18.50
N TRP A 34 -1.72 -0.22 17.25
CA TRP A 34 -0.61 0.66 16.88
C TRP A 34 -0.53 1.81 17.90
N SER A 35 0.57 1.80 18.65
CA SER A 35 0.80 2.75 19.73
C SER A 35 2.11 3.47 19.46
N TRP A 36 2.29 4.61 20.11
CA TRP A 36 3.54 5.39 20.07
C TRP A 36 4.82 4.57 20.37
N SER A 37 4.69 3.39 20.99
CA SER A 37 5.81 2.48 21.28
C SER A 37 6.25 1.61 20.09
N TYR A 38 5.41 1.44 19.07
CA TYR A 38 5.75 0.72 17.85
C TYR A 38 6.11 1.71 16.75
N GLN A 39 7.40 1.93 16.55
CA GLN A 39 7.92 2.83 15.52
C GLN A 39 7.73 2.18 14.14
N PHE A 40 6.69 2.62 13.43
CA PHE A 40 6.38 2.19 12.08
C PHE A 40 5.74 3.34 11.33
N TYR A 41 6.50 3.92 10.39
CA TYR A 41 6.13 5.15 9.68
C TYR A 41 6.27 4.98 8.16
N PRO A 42 5.55 4.02 7.55
CA PRO A 42 5.74 3.62 6.17
C PRO A 42 5.38 4.73 5.16
N TRP A 43 4.64 5.77 5.53
CA TRP A 43 4.38 6.94 4.69
C TRP A 43 5.66 7.71 4.34
N VAL A 44 6.65 7.75 5.23
CA VAL A 44 7.86 8.58 5.07
C VAL A 44 9.16 7.77 5.08
N LEU A 45 9.21 6.66 5.83
CA LEU A 45 10.40 5.83 5.93
C LEU A 45 10.32 4.71 4.90
N ILE A 46 11.19 4.77 3.88
CA ILE A 46 11.26 3.73 2.84
C ILE A 46 11.55 2.34 3.41
N ALA A 47 12.30 2.24 4.52
CA ALA A 47 12.55 0.97 5.19
C ALA A 47 11.26 0.33 5.72
N ASP A 48 10.35 1.13 6.29
CA ASP A 48 9.05 0.63 6.77
C ASP A 48 8.09 0.34 5.61
N ALA A 49 8.06 1.20 4.58
CA ALA A 49 7.32 0.90 3.35
C ALA A 49 7.79 -0.40 2.70
N TRP A 50 9.10 -0.68 2.72
CA TRP A 50 9.64 -1.92 2.19
C TRP A 50 9.12 -3.15 2.94
N ARG A 51 8.94 -3.06 4.26
CA ARG A 51 8.33 -4.14 5.07
C ARG A 51 6.88 -4.41 4.65
N VAL A 52 6.15 -3.38 4.20
CA VAL A 52 4.82 -3.54 3.59
C VAL A 52 4.88 -4.38 2.32
N LEU A 53 5.85 -4.12 1.44
CA LEU A 53 6.04 -4.95 0.24
C LEU A 53 6.43 -6.39 0.59
N GLU A 54 7.27 -6.58 1.61
CA GLU A 54 7.67 -7.91 2.05
C GLU A 54 6.48 -8.75 2.51
N LYS A 55 5.48 -8.14 3.14
CA LYS A 55 4.21 -8.80 3.52
C LYS A 55 3.42 -9.29 2.30
N LEU A 56 3.53 -8.60 1.16
CA LEU A 56 2.84 -8.96 -0.09
C LEU A 56 3.58 -10.00 -0.94
N ARG A 57 4.84 -10.34 -0.59
CA ARG A 57 5.64 -11.31 -1.34
C ARG A 57 4.98 -12.69 -1.35
N GLY A 58 5.14 -13.40 -2.46
CA GLY A 58 4.56 -14.74 -2.67
C GLY A 58 3.11 -14.75 -3.16
N LYS A 59 2.47 -13.57 -3.22
CA LYS A 59 1.16 -13.39 -3.88
C LYS A 59 1.22 -12.39 -5.03
N TRP A 60 2.09 -11.39 -4.90
CA TRP A 60 2.23 -10.28 -5.82
C TRP A 60 3.65 -10.17 -6.37
N PHE A 61 3.74 -10.06 -7.69
CA PHE A 61 4.90 -9.50 -8.36
C PHE A 61 4.85 -7.98 -8.27
N VAL A 62 5.91 -7.39 -7.72
CA VAL A 62 5.99 -5.94 -7.48
C VAL A 62 6.93 -5.30 -8.50
N ARG A 63 6.44 -4.27 -9.21
CA ARG A 63 7.29 -3.34 -9.97
C ARG A 63 7.25 -1.98 -9.32
N ILE A 64 8.42 -1.36 -9.22
CA ILE A 64 8.57 0.01 -8.73
C ILE A 64 9.38 0.77 -9.77
N ALA A 65 8.88 1.93 -10.18
CA ALA A 65 9.54 2.77 -11.16
C ALA A 65 9.63 4.21 -10.65
N ASP A 66 10.78 4.83 -10.86
CA ASP A 66 11.00 6.26 -10.67
C ASP A 66 10.78 6.99 -12.01
N PHE A 67 9.80 7.89 -12.05
CA PHE A 67 9.51 8.72 -13.22
C PHE A 67 10.10 10.14 -13.09
N GLY A 68 11.05 10.34 -12.18
CA GLY A 68 11.70 11.60 -11.90
C GLY A 68 10.70 12.63 -11.38
N ARG A 69 10.52 13.72 -12.13
CA ARG A 69 9.60 14.82 -11.74
C ARG A 69 8.13 14.42 -11.71
N HIS A 70 7.79 13.26 -12.26
CA HIS A 70 6.41 12.75 -12.27
C HIS A 70 6.10 11.81 -11.10
N GLY A 71 7.06 11.59 -10.19
CA GLY A 71 6.90 10.78 -8.99
C GLY A 71 7.22 9.30 -9.22
N TRP A 72 6.66 8.46 -8.36
CA TRP A 72 6.93 7.03 -8.25
C TRP A 72 5.71 6.20 -8.63
N GLY A 73 5.93 5.20 -9.48
CA GLY A 73 4.96 4.18 -9.85
C GLY A 73 5.16 2.90 -9.06
N VAL A 74 4.08 2.30 -8.57
CA VAL A 74 4.07 0.93 -8.03
C VAL A 74 3.00 0.13 -8.76
N GLU A 75 3.41 -0.98 -9.36
CA GLU A 75 2.51 -1.96 -9.96
C GLU A 75 2.56 -3.27 -9.17
N LEU A 76 1.39 -3.79 -8.80
CA LEU A 76 1.22 -5.11 -8.21
C LEU A 76 0.46 -5.97 -9.21
N VAL A 77 1.11 -7.05 -9.64
CA VAL A 77 0.55 -8.05 -10.54
C VAL A 77 0.48 -9.36 -9.78
N SER A 78 -0.71 -9.93 -9.61
CA SER A 78 -0.81 -11.23 -8.92
C SER A 78 -0.18 -12.35 -9.78
N GLU A 79 -0.02 -13.56 -9.26
CA GLU A 79 0.64 -14.67 -9.98
C GLU A 79 -0.29 -15.59 -10.79
N THR A 80 -1.60 -15.61 -10.51
CA THR A 80 -2.56 -16.46 -11.27
C THR A 80 -2.90 -15.84 -12.63
N ALA A 81 -3.61 -16.46 -13.56
CA ALA A 81 -3.67 -15.93 -14.95
C ALA A 81 -4.91 -15.07 -15.28
N SER A 82 -5.72 -14.72 -14.28
CA SER A 82 -7.06 -14.14 -14.48
C SER A 82 -7.31 -12.85 -13.70
N ILE A 83 -6.24 -12.14 -13.34
CA ILE A 83 -6.13 -11.43 -12.06
C ILE A 83 -6.16 -9.90 -12.12
N PRO A 84 -6.56 -9.29 -10.99
CA PRO A 84 -6.31 -7.90 -10.65
C PRO A 84 -4.91 -7.34 -10.91
N TYR A 85 -4.91 -6.06 -11.27
CA TYR A 85 -3.75 -5.23 -11.53
C TYR A 85 -3.91 -3.93 -10.73
N VAL A 86 -3.02 -3.71 -9.76
CA VAL A 86 -2.93 -2.42 -9.07
C VAL A 86 -1.80 -1.64 -9.69
N SER A 87 -2.08 -0.43 -10.16
CA SER A 87 -1.04 0.55 -10.54
C SER A 87 -1.29 1.85 -9.79
N VAL A 88 -0.33 2.37 -9.06
CA VAL A 88 -0.44 3.64 -8.33
C VAL A 88 0.71 4.54 -8.71
N THR A 89 0.45 5.84 -8.84
CA THR A 89 1.49 6.87 -8.98
C THR A 89 1.32 7.93 -7.90
N ARG A 90 2.42 8.24 -7.20
CA ARG A 90 2.46 9.18 -6.09
C ARG A 90 3.79 9.94 -6.03
N GLU A 91 3.86 11.00 -5.22
CA GLU A 91 5.04 11.88 -5.20
C GLU A 91 6.27 11.16 -4.66
N THR A 92 6.09 10.27 -3.68
CA THR A 92 7.19 9.54 -3.04
C THR A 92 7.01 8.03 -3.19
N ALA A 93 8.13 7.29 -3.22
CA ALA A 93 8.10 5.83 -3.24
C ALA A 93 7.36 5.22 -2.03
N PRO A 94 7.61 5.66 -0.78
CA PRO A 94 6.92 5.11 0.39
C PRO A 94 5.40 5.28 0.32
N GLU A 95 4.93 6.46 -0.11
CA GLU A 95 3.51 6.71 -0.34
C GLU A 95 2.93 5.77 -1.41
N ALA A 96 3.58 5.66 -2.57
CA ALA A 96 3.11 4.83 -3.68
C ALA A 96 2.97 3.36 -3.25
N ILE A 97 3.95 2.87 -2.48
CA ILE A 97 3.98 1.52 -1.90
C ILE A 97 2.79 1.31 -0.97
N CYS A 98 2.60 2.20 0.01
CA CYS A 98 1.55 2.06 1.01
C CYS A 98 0.16 2.04 0.38
N LEU A 99 -0.09 2.96 -0.57
CA LEU A 99 -1.39 3.06 -1.21
C LEU A 99 -1.66 1.87 -2.14
N ALA A 100 -0.66 1.40 -2.89
CA ALA A 100 -0.80 0.18 -3.71
C ALA A 100 -1.14 -1.04 -2.84
N ALA A 101 -0.46 -1.18 -1.70
CA ALA A 101 -0.72 -2.27 -0.75
C ALA A 101 -2.13 -2.24 -0.17
N LEU A 102 -2.61 -1.06 0.26
CA LEU A 102 -3.98 -0.88 0.74
C LEU A 102 -5.01 -1.26 -0.32
N ILE A 103 -4.81 -0.84 -1.57
CA ILE A 103 -5.70 -1.18 -2.67
C ILE A 103 -5.74 -2.70 -2.85
N ALA A 104 -4.59 -3.35 -3.00
CA ALA A 104 -4.51 -4.80 -3.22
C ALA A 104 -5.22 -5.60 -2.12
N VAL A 105 -5.02 -5.23 -0.85
CA VAL A 105 -5.60 -5.94 0.29
C VAL A 105 -7.11 -5.66 0.42
N LEU A 106 -7.52 -4.39 0.41
CA LEU A 106 -8.88 -4.00 0.80
C LEU A 106 -9.93 -4.20 -0.30
N THR A 107 -9.55 -4.19 -1.58
CA THR A 107 -10.49 -4.49 -2.67
C THR A 107 -10.73 -5.99 -2.84
N GLY A 108 -10.08 -6.85 -2.03
CA GLY A 108 -10.25 -8.30 -2.11
C GLY A 108 -9.70 -8.87 -3.41
N GLU A 109 -8.59 -8.30 -3.88
CA GLU A 109 -7.66 -8.98 -4.79
C GLU A 109 -6.81 -10.01 -4.03
N GLU A 110 -6.88 -10.00 -2.70
CA GLU A 110 -6.72 -11.19 -1.88
C GLU A 110 -7.98 -12.05 -1.99
N GLY A 111 -7.89 -13.10 -2.82
CA GLY A 111 -8.83 -14.20 -2.81
C GLY A 111 -8.83 -14.93 -1.46
N GLU A 112 -9.96 -15.58 -1.18
CA GLU A 112 -10.20 -16.57 -0.12
C GLU A 112 -9.00 -17.46 0.23
#